data_AF-A0A1L5YK35-F1
#
_entry.id   AF-A0A1L5YK35-F1
#
_cell.length_a   1.000
_cell.length_b   1.000
_cell.length_c   1.000
_cell.angle_alpha   90.00
_cell.angle_beta   90.00
_cell.angle_gamma   90.00
#
_symmetry.space_group_name_H-M   'P 1'
#
loop_
_entity.id
_entity.type
_entity.pdbx_description
1 polymer ?
#
loop_
_entity_poly.entity_id
_entity_poly.type
_entity_poly.pdbx_seq_one_letter_code
_entity_poly.pdbx_strand_id
1 'polypeptide(L)'
;AMQIGMSFISAYHMCAGEAAVGELAFTAKHAGLVEMGDMIPARRARGPNEPGGLSFGHMADIVQTNRKKPDEPEQTVCAVASAASMLYDLIWLGGYMSGGVGFTMYATPAYTNDILDDYLYWGYEYARKKYGKLGSAKATIETVKDIGTETTLYGLEAYEKYPTTLEDHFGGSQRATVLALAAGSATAAATGHSNAGLSAWYLSMYLHKEAWGRLGFYGYDLQDQCGATNVFSIGSDEGCIGECRGANYPNYAM
;
A
#
# COMPACT_ATOMS: atom_id res chain seq x y z
N ALA A 1 14.79 8.18 -23.66
CA ALA A 1 15.42 9.41 -24.21
C ALA A 1 16.26 9.20 -25.47
N MET A 2 17.36 8.41 -25.45
CA MET A 2 18.27 8.31 -26.61
C MET A 2 17.57 7.87 -27.89
N GLN A 3 16.75 6.81 -27.82
CA GLN A 3 16.00 6.34 -28.99
C GLN A 3 14.91 7.32 -29.43
N ILE A 4 14.33 8.10 -28.51
CA ILE A 4 13.39 9.18 -28.84
C ILE A 4 14.12 10.24 -29.66
N GLY A 5 15.29 10.70 -29.19
CA GLY A 5 16.13 11.66 -29.92
C GLY A 5 16.49 11.18 -31.32
N MET A 6 16.96 9.94 -31.47
CA MET A 6 17.28 9.38 -32.79
C MET A 6 16.07 9.25 -33.70
N SER A 7 14.91 8.92 -33.13
CA SER A 7 13.66 8.82 -33.89
C SER A 7 13.19 10.19 -34.38
N PHE A 8 13.32 11.24 -33.57
CA PHE A 8 13.03 12.61 -33.99
C PHE A 8 13.98 13.10 -35.09
N ILE A 9 15.28 12.86 -34.94
CA ILE A 9 16.28 13.20 -35.97
C ILE A 9 15.90 12.57 -37.31
N SER A 10 15.56 11.27 -37.29
CA SER A 10 15.19 10.52 -38.49
C SER A 10 13.85 10.97 -39.07
N ALA A 11 12.79 11.03 -38.25
CA ALA A 11 11.41 11.25 -38.70
C ALA A 11 11.13 12.69 -39.15
N TYR A 12 11.84 13.68 -38.58
CA TYR A 12 11.66 15.10 -38.91
C TYR A 12 12.81 15.68 -39.73
N HIS A 13 13.72 14.83 -40.23
CA HIS A 13 14.87 15.23 -41.05
C HIS A 13 15.73 16.34 -40.40
N MET A 14 15.92 16.27 -39.08
CA MET A 14 16.76 17.21 -38.35
C MET A 14 18.25 16.93 -38.61
N CYS A 15 19.10 17.92 -38.38
CA CYS A 15 20.55 17.70 -38.41
C CYS A 15 20.97 16.83 -37.21
N ALA A 16 21.76 15.78 -37.46
CA ALA A 16 22.20 14.84 -36.42
C ALA A 16 23.24 15.48 -35.49
N GLY A 17 22.77 16.16 -34.44
CA GLY A 17 23.60 16.82 -33.43
C GLY A 17 23.52 18.34 -33.40
N GLU A 18 22.47 18.95 -33.97
CA GLU A 18 22.25 20.40 -33.83
C GLU A 18 21.67 20.79 -32.46
N ALA A 19 21.67 22.10 -32.16
CA ALA A 19 21.26 22.63 -30.86
C ALA A 19 19.84 22.20 -30.43
N ALA A 20 18.89 22.13 -31.37
CA ALA A 20 17.52 21.70 -31.10
C ALA A 20 17.44 20.25 -30.57
N VAL A 21 18.40 19.37 -30.92
CA VAL A 21 18.46 18.00 -30.37
C VAL A 21 18.74 18.03 -28.86
N GLY A 22 19.45 19.05 -28.36
CA GLY A 22 19.67 19.26 -26.93
C GLY A 22 18.37 19.51 -26.16
N GLU A 23 17.43 20.29 -26.72
CA GLU A 23 16.12 20.54 -26.11
C GLU A 23 15.24 19.28 -26.09
N LEU A 24 15.29 18.47 -27.16
CA LEU A 24 14.63 17.16 -27.20
C LEU A 24 15.20 16.23 -26.12
N ALA A 25 16.52 16.23 -25.93
CA ALA A 25 17.16 15.43 -24.90
C ALA A 25 16.75 15.89 -23.49
N PHE A 26 16.70 17.21 -23.22
CA PHE A 26 16.25 17.74 -21.94
C PHE A 26 14.78 17.39 -21.68
N THR A 27 13.92 17.55 -22.68
CA THR A 27 12.49 17.20 -22.58
C THR A 27 12.30 15.70 -22.28
N ALA A 28 12.97 14.83 -23.03
CA ALA A 28 12.83 13.38 -22.89
C ALA A 28 13.53 12.79 -21.65
N LYS A 29 14.33 13.57 -20.93
CA LYS A 29 15.05 13.12 -19.71
C LYS A 29 14.63 13.82 -18.43
N HIS A 30 14.02 15.00 -18.53
CA HIS A 30 13.69 15.81 -17.35
C HIS A 30 12.31 16.45 -17.50
N ALA A 31 12.12 17.39 -18.44
CA ALA A 31 10.93 18.24 -18.43
C ALA A 31 9.61 17.52 -18.72
N GLY A 32 9.65 16.45 -19.53
CA GLY A 32 8.47 15.65 -19.89
C GLY A 32 8.58 14.19 -19.45
N LEU A 33 9.56 13.84 -18.62
CA LEU A 33 9.73 12.48 -18.14
C LEU A 33 8.83 12.25 -16.92
N VAL A 34 8.02 11.21 -16.97
CA VAL A 34 7.34 10.66 -15.79
C VAL A 34 8.03 9.36 -15.44
N GLU A 35 8.77 9.36 -14.34
CA GLU A 35 9.42 8.18 -13.78
C GLU A 35 8.41 7.37 -12.97
N MET A 36 8.67 6.06 -12.82
CA MET A 36 7.82 5.21 -12.00
C MET A 36 8.03 5.51 -10.51
N GLY A 37 9.27 5.75 -10.12
CA GLY A 37 9.66 6.08 -8.75
C GLY A 37 10.92 6.91 -8.70
N ASP A 38 11.03 7.74 -7.67
CA ASP A 38 12.14 8.67 -7.51
C ASP A 38 13.42 7.99 -6.99
N MET A 39 14.56 8.66 -7.13
CA MET A 39 15.78 8.24 -6.44
C MET A 39 15.60 8.33 -4.91
N ILE A 40 16.28 7.45 -4.17
CA ILE A 40 16.13 7.36 -2.70
C ILE A 40 17.43 7.70 -1.94
N PRO A 41 17.33 8.13 -0.65
CA PRO A 41 18.46 8.65 0.12
C PRO A 41 19.63 7.69 0.32
N ALA A 42 20.80 8.26 0.60
CA ALA A 42 22.11 7.58 0.56
C ALA A 42 22.21 6.28 1.38
N ARG A 43 21.52 6.17 2.52
CA ARG A 43 21.53 4.94 3.35
C ARG A 43 21.03 3.72 2.58
N ARG A 44 20.12 3.93 1.62
CA ARG A 44 19.48 2.90 0.79
C ARG A 44 19.67 3.21 -0.69
N ALA A 45 20.78 3.86 -1.06
CA ALA A 45 20.96 4.52 -2.36
C ALA A 45 20.54 3.65 -3.56
N ARG A 46 19.55 4.17 -4.31
CA ARG A 46 19.09 3.64 -5.59
C ARG A 46 18.71 4.79 -6.51
N GLY A 47 18.90 4.58 -7.81
CA GLY A 47 18.45 5.52 -8.83
C GLY A 47 16.93 5.48 -9.00
N PRO A 48 16.38 6.23 -9.96
CA PRO A 48 14.97 6.19 -10.28
C PRO A 48 14.49 4.82 -10.76
N ASN A 49 13.16 4.65 -10.78
CA ASN A 49 12.43 3.44 -11.19
C ASN A 49 12.73 2.19 -10.36
N GLU A 50 13.13 2.37 -9.11
CA GLU A 50 13.36 1.30 -8.15
C GLU A 50 12.20 1.23 -7.15
N PRO A 51 11.84 0.04 -6.61
CA PRO A 51 10.64 -0.13 -5.79
C PRO A 51 10.57 0.83 -4.59
N GLY A 52 11.72 1.14 -3.97
CA GLY A 52 11.80 2.06 -2.85
C GLY A 52 11.31 3.48 -3.13
N GLY A 53 11.36 3.92 -4.40
CA GLY A 53 10.89 5.23 -4.86
C GLY A 53 9.48 5.25 -5.44
N LEU A 54 8.84 4.09 -5.60
CA LEU A 54 7.49 3.97 -6.14
C LEU A 54 6.45 4.32 -5.07
N SER A 55 5.63 5.34 -5.33
CA SER A 55 4.54 5.72 -4.43
C SER A 55 3.42 4.67 -4.42
N PHE A 56 2.66 4.61 -3.32
CA PHE A 56 1.55 3.67 -3.21
C PHE A 56 0.41 3.98 -4.19
N GLY A 57 0.18 5.26 -4.50
CA GLY A 57 -0.77 5.67 -5.54
C GLY A 57 -0.37 5.14 -6.92
N HIS A 58 0.90 5.30 -7.32
CA HIS A 58 1.39 4.72 -8.58
C HIS A 58 1.28 3.19 -8.58
N MET A 59 1.61 2.53 -7.46
CA MET A 59 1.43 1.08 -7.35
C MET A 59 -0.03 0.65 -7.56
N ALA A 60 -0.98 1.37 -6.98
CA ALA A 60 -2.41 1.12 -7.19
C ALA A 60 -2.82 1.32 -8.66
N ASP A 61 -2.35 2.40 -9.31
CA ASP A 61 -2.68 2.69 -10.72
C ASP A 61 -2.02 1.73 -11.73
N ILE A 62 -0.86 1.15 -11.40
CA ILE A 62 -0.24 0.10 -12.21
C ILE A 62 -1.17 -1.12 -12.30
N VAL A 63 -1.86 -1.46 -11.21
CA VAL A 63 -2.76 -2.61 -11.15
C VAL A 63 -4.05 -2.36 -11.94
N GLN A 64 -4.29 -3.21 -12.93
CA GLN A 64 -5.32 -2.98 -13.95
C GLN A 64 -6.70 -3.57 -13.61
N THR A 65 -6.93 -4.06 -12.39
CA THR A 65 -8.18 -4.73 -12.03
C THR A 65 -9.36 -3.78 -12.06
N ASN A 66 -9.19 -2.54 -11.61
CA ASN A 66 -10.26 -1.53 -11.55
C ASN A 66 -10.94 -1.30 -12.91
N ARG A 67 -10.16 -1.22 -14.00
CA ARG A 67 -10.72 -1.03 -15.36
C ARG A 67 -11.47 -2.25 -15.90
N LYS A 68 -11.34 -3.42 -15.26
CA LYS A 68 -12.02 -4.66 -15.65
C LYS A 68 -13.21 -4.96 -14.76
N LYS A 69 -13.14 -4.59 -13.48
CA LYS A 69 -14.15 -4.88 -12.47
C LYS A 69 -14.44 -3.63 -11.62
N PRO A 70 -14.96 -2.55 -12.23
CA PRO A 70 -15.17 -1.28 -11.54
C PRO A 70 -16.25 -1.35 -10.44
N ASP A 71 -17.17 -2.30 -10.55
CA ASP A 71 -18.26 -2.50 -9.59
C ASP A 71 -17.89 -3.47 -8.45
N GLU A 72 -16.68 -4.04 -8.46
CA GLU A 72 -16.17 -4.98 -7.46
C GLU A 72 -14.89 -4.41 -6.80
N PRO A 73 -14.99 -3.34 -6.00
CA PRO A 73 -13.84 -2.65 -5.42
C PRO A 73 -13.00 -3.56 -4.51
N GLU A 74 -13.61 -4.53 -3.83
CA GLU A 74 -12.92 -5.54 -3.02
C GLU A 74 -11.84 -6.29 -3.83
N GLN A 75 -12.18 -6.72 -5.05
CA GLN A 75 -11.22 -7.43 -5.90
C GLN A 75 -10.10 -6.53 -6.41
N THR A 76 -10.41 -5.24 -6.62
CA THR A 76 -9.37 -4.26 -6.93
C THR A 76 -8.40 -4.13 -5.76
N VAL A 77 -8.90 -4.05 -4.53
CA VAL A 77 -8.07 -4.01 -3.33
C VAL A 77 -7.25 -5.29 -3.16
N CYS A 78 -7.84 -6.48 -3.30
CA CYS A 78 -7.10 -7.74 -3.22
C CYS A 78 -5.98 -7.80 -4.28
N ALA A 79 -6.25 -7.36 -5.51
CA ALA A 79 -5.24 -7.33 -6.57
C ALA A 79 -4.12 -6.32 -6.29
N VAL A 80 -4.44 -5.14 -5.74
CA VAL A 80 -3.44 -4.15 -5.33
C VAL A 80 -2.62 -4.68 -4.16
N ALA A 81 -3.25 -5.27 -3.15
CA ALA A 81 -2.57 -5.89 -2.01
C ALA A 81 -1.62 -7.00 -2.48
N SER A 82 -2.08 -7.88 -3.39
CA SER A 82 -1.27 -8.94 -3.97
C SER A 82 -0.01 -8.40 -4.65
N ALA A 83 -0.17 -7.41 -5.53
CA ALA A 83 0.93 -6.84 -6.29
C ALA A 83 1.87 -6.02 -5.41
N ALA A 84 1.33 -5.27 -4.44
CA ALA A 84 2.09 -4.46 -3.50
C ALA A 84 2.90 -5.34 -2.53
N SER A 85 2.32 -6.37 -1.92
CA SER A 85 3.04 -7.30 -1.04
C SER A 85 4.14 -8.06 -1.79
N MET A 86 3.88 -8.47 -3.04
CA MET A 86 4.92 -9.09 -3.85
C MET A 86 6.07 -8.10 -4.17
N LEU A 87 5.76 -6.88 -4.59
CA LEU A 87 6.79 -5.91 -4.94
C LEU A 87 7.56 -5.39 -3.72
N TYR A 88 6.84 -4.95 -2.68
CA TYR A 88 7.42 -4.29 -1.52
C TYR A 88 7.97 -5.27 -0.49
N ASP A 89 7.29 -6.37 -0.17
CA ASP A 89 7.80 -7.29 0.86
C ASP A 89 8.75 -8.32 0.27
N LEU A 90 8.37 -8.98 -0.84
CA LEU A 90 9.20 -10.05 -1.40
C LEU A 90 10.41 -9.51 -2.16
N ILE A 91 10.22 -8.59 -3.12
CA ILE A 91 11.31 -8.09 -3.96
C ILE A 91 12.10 -7.00 -3.25
N TRP A 92 11.43 -5.95 -2.77
CA TRP A 92 12.12 -4.78 -2.22
C TRP A 92 12.72 -5.07 -0.84
N LEU A 93 11.89 -5.35 0.18
CA LEU A 93 12.38 -5.60 1.53
C LEU A 93 13.15 -6.93 1.60
N GLY A 94 12.58 -8.01 1.05
CA GLY A 94 13.13 -9.36 1.09
C GLY A 94 14.29 -9.63 0.14
N GLY A 95 14.45 -8.80 -0.90
CA GLY A 95 15.54 -8.90 -1.88
C GLY A 95 16.52 -7.74 -1.76
N TYR A 96 16.11 -6.54 -2.15
CA TYR A 96 16.99 -5.36 -2.23
C TYR A 96 17.54 -4.90 -0.88
N MET A 97 16.70 -4.95 0.17
CA MET A 97 17.03 -4.40 1.49
C MET A 97 17.54 -5.45 2.48
N SER A 98 17.44 -6.74 2.14
CA SER A 98 17.92 -7.83 2.99
C SER A 98 18.57 -8.95 2.15
N GLY A 99 17.77 -9.85 1.57
CA GLY A 99 18.22 -11.00 0.78
C GLY A 99 18.20 -12.33 1.55
N GLY A 100 18.57 -13.42 0.86
CA GLY A 100 18.59 -14.77 1.41
C GLY A 100 17.29 -15.53 1.16
N VAL A 101 16.76 -16.22 2.17
CA VAL A 101 15.45 -16.91 2.09
C VAL A 101 14.33 -15.91 1.79
N GLY A 102 14.45 -14.67 2.29
CA GLY A 102 13.53 -13.58 2.01
C GLY A 102 12.22 -13.69 2.79
N PHE A 103 11.20 -13.01 2.28
CA PHE A 103 9.95 -12.71 3.00
C PHE A 103 8.70 -13.26 2.32
N THR A 104 8.82 -14.38 1.61
CA THR A 104 7.69 -15.01 0.89
C THR A 104 6.47 -15.17 1.76
N MET A 105 6.62 -15.77 2.95
CA MET A 105 5.48 -16.00 3.85
C MET A 105 5.02 -14.74 4.60
N TYR A 106 5.74 -13.62 4.55
CA TYR A 106 5.18 -12.34 5.00
C TYR A 106 4.27 -11.71 3.94
N ALA A 107 4.56 -11.94 2.66
CA ALA A 107 3.79 -11.39 1.54
C ALA A 107 2.55 -12.22 1.21
N THR A 108 2.65 -13.56 1.21
CA THR A 108 1.56 -14.47 0.79
C THR A 108 0.24 -14.31 1.54
N PRO A 109 0.16 -13.96 2.83
CA PRO A 109 -1.11 -13.75 3.54
C PRO A 109 -2.05 -12.75 2.86
N ALA A 110 -1.50 -11.82 2.05
CA ALA A 110 -2.30 -10.86 1.30
C ALA A 110 -2.93 -11.43 0.01
N TYR A 111 -2.58 -12.66 -0.40
CA TYR A 111 -2.98 -13.21 -1.69
C TYR A 111 -3.11 -14.75 -1.73
N THR A 112 -3.21 -15.41 -0.58
CA THR A 112 -3.40 -16.86 -0.50
C THR A 112 -4.55 -17.24 0.41
N ASN A 113 -5.18 -18.37 0.10
CA ASN A 113 -6.18 -19.06 0.92
C ASN A 113 -7.46 -18.25 1.22
N ASP A 114 -7.69 -17.16 0.49
CA ASP A 114 -8.85 -16.27 0.59
C ASP A 114 -9.13 -15.75 2.02
N ILE A 115 -8.13 -15.77 2.92
CA ILE A 115 -8.28 -15.32 4.31
C ILE A 115 -8.45 -13.80 4.35
N LEU A 116 -7.61 -13.07 3.60
CA LEU A 116 -7.78 -11.62 3.47
C LEU A 116 -9.09 -11.28 2.78
N ASP A 117 -9.42 -12.00 1.71
CA ASP A 117 -10.66 -11.81 0.97
C ASP A 117 -11.86 -11.92 1.91
N ASP A 118 -12.00 -13.00 2.66
CA ASP A 118 -13.10 -13.19 3.62
C ASP A 118 -13.28 -11.97 4.56
N TYR A 119 -12.19 -11.51 5.19
CA TYR A 119 -12.26 -10.41 6.15
C TYR A 119 -12.54 -9.07 5.48
N LEU A 120 -11.97 -8.85 4.29
CA LEU A 120 -12.19 -7.65 3.49
C LEU A 120 -13.65 -7.56 3.06
N TYR A 121 -14.19 -8.63 2.47
CA TYR A 121 -15.58 -8.66 2.02
C TYR A 121 -16.55 -8.47 3.19
N TRP A 122 -16.29 -9.10 4.35
CA TRP A 122 -17.09 -8.87 5.55
C TRP A 122 -17.11 -7.40 5.97
N GLY A 123 -15.94 -6.74 6.03
CA GLY A 123 -15.84 -5.33 6.40
C GLY A 123 -16.56 -4.41 5.41
N TYR A 124 -16.46 -4.70 4.11
CA TYR A 124 -17.19 -3.98 3.07
C TYR A 124 -18.71 -4.16 3.19
N GLU A 125 -19.19 -5.36 3.45
CA GLU A 125 -20.61 -5.63 3.68
C GLU A 125 -21.13 -4.91 4.92
N TYR A 126 -20.37 -4.93 6.03
CA TYR A 126 -20.70 -4.18 7.25
C TYR A 126 -20.84 -2.69 6.94
N ALA A 127 -19.84 -2.11 6.27
CA ALA A 127 -19.84 -0.71 5.87
C ALA A 127 -21.05 -0.37 4.99
N ARG A 128 -21.34 -1.17 3.96
CA ARG A 128 -22.49 -0.95 3.07
C ARG A 128 -23.81 -1.03 3.81
N LYS A 129 -23.98 -2.02 4.68
CA LYS A 129 -25.22 -2.23 5.43
C LYS A 129 -25.52 -1.07 6.37
N LYS A 130 -24.49 -0.47 6.98
CA LYS A 130 -24.64 0.58 7.99
C LYS A 130 -24.64 2.00 7.40
N TYR A 131 -23.76 2.26 6.43
CA TYR A 131 -23.53 3.59 5.88
C TYR A 131 -24.07 3.80 4.47
N GLY A 132 -24.60 2.74 3.84
CA GLY A 132 -25.21 2.80 2.51
C GLY A 132 -24.19 2.60 1.39
N LYS A 133 -24.19 3.52 0.41
CA LYS A 133 -23.29 3.40 -0.73
C LYS A 133 -21.83 3.61 -0.28
N LEU A 134 -20.88 2.89 -0.87
CA LEU A 134 -19.47 3.20 -0.67
C LEU A 134 -19.16 4.67 -1.04
N GLY A 135 -18.35 5.32 -0.22
CA GLY A 135 -18.04 6.75 -0.32
C GLY A 135 -19.08 7.70 0.28
N SER A 136 -20.18 7.22 0.88
CA SER A 136 -21.18 8.11 1.52
C SER A 136 -20.98 8.31 3.03
N ALA A 137 -20.15 7.52 3.69
CA ALA A 137 -19.85 7.73 5.10
C ALA A 137 -19.01 9.00 5.29
N LYS A 138 -19.24 9.76 6.37
CA LYS A 138 -18.40 10.92 6.68
C LYS A 138 -17.02 10.45 7.16
N ALA A 139 -15.95 11.05 6.65
CA ALA A 139 -14.59 10.77 7.11
C ALA A 139 -14.32 11.40 8.49
N THR A 140 -14.83 10.78 9.55
CA THR A 140 -14.61 11.20 10.95
C THR A 140 -14.01 10.08 11.78
N ILE A 141 -13.39 10.42 12.91
CA ILE A 141 -12.79 9.43 13.82
C ILE A 141 -13.84 8.45 14.37
N GLU A 142 -15.10 8.87 14.52
CA GLU A 142 -16.20 7.98 14.92
C GLU A 142 -16.46 6.90 13.87
N THR A 143 -16.47 7.27 12.58
CA THR A 143 -16.63 6.31 11.48
C THR A 143 -15.44 5.36 11.39
N VAL A 144 -14.22 5.89 11.59
CA VAL A 144 -12.98 5.09 11.66
C VAL A 144 -13.05 4.08 12.80
N LYS A 145 -13.43 4.53 14.00
CA LYS A 145 -13.56 3.67 15.18
C LYS A 145 -14.59 2.59 14.98
N ASP A 146 -15.72 2.92 14.37
CA ASP A 146 -16.80 1.97 14.13
C ASP A 146 -16.40 0.85 13.16
N ILE A 147 -16.08 1.20 11.92
CA ILE A 147 -15.79 0.21 10.87
C ILE A 147 -14.47 -0.51 11.17
N GLY A 148 -13.45 0.24 11.61
CA GLY A 148 -12.15 -0.31 11.96
C GLY A 148 -12.26 -1.35 13.08
N THR A 149 -12.94 -1.02 14.18
CA THR A 149 -13.07 -1.95 15.32
C THR A 149 -13.84 -3.20 14.94
N GLU A 150 -15.01 -3.06 14.30
CA GLU A 150 -15.87 -4.19 13.94
C GLU A 150 -15.17 -5.16 12.98
N THR A 151 -14.46 -4.62 11.97
CA THR A 151 -13.72 -5.44 11.01
C THR A 151 -12.54 -6.14 11.66
N THR A 152 -11.81 -5.47 12.57
CA THR A 152 -10.72 -6.09 13.32
C THR A 152 -11.23 -7.21 14.22
N LEU A 153 -12.32 -6.98 14.96
CA LEU A 153 -12.90 -7.99 15.86
C LEU A 153 -13.37 -9.23 15.11
N TYR A 154 -14.04 -9.05 13.96
CA TYR A 154 -14.44 -10.18 13.11
C TYR A 154 -13.25 -11.07 12.73
N GLY A 155 -12.16 -10.46 12.23
CA GLY A 155 -11.00 -11.23 11.82
C GLY A 155 -10.26 -11.87 13.00
N LEU A 156 -10.21 -11.22 14.18
CA LEU A 156 -9.67 -11.81 15.41
C LEU A 156 -10.48 -13.06 15.80
N GLU A 157 -11.81 -12.94 15.84
CA GLU A 157 -12.72 -14.06 16.14
C GLU A 157 -12.58 -15.19 15.12
N ALA A 158 -12.36 -14.88 13.83
CA ALA A 158 -12.14 -15.89 12.80
C ALA A 158 -10.86 -16.70 13.07
N TYR A 159 -9.74 -16.08 13.42
CA TYR A 159 -8.53 -16.80 13.81
C TYR A 159 -8.72 -17.63 15.09
N GLU A 160 -9.51 -17.16 16.05
CA GLU A 160 -9.81 -17.91 17.28
C GLU A 160 -10.73 -19.11 17.04
N LYS A 161 -11.73 -18.93 16.17
CA LYS A 161 -12.74 -19.94 15.86
C LYS A 161 -12.21 -21.05 14.95
N TYR A 162 -11.27 -20.72 14.06
CA TYR A 162 -10.71 -21.65 13.09
C TYR A 162 -9.20 -21.86 13.32
N PRO A 163 -8.80 -22.86 14.13
CA PRO A 163 -7.41 -23.12 14.45
C PRO A 163 -6.50 -23.32 13.24
N THR A 164 -7.04 -23.87 12.13
CA THR A 164 -6.30 -24.04 10.88
C THR A 164 -5.94 -22.71 10.23
N THR A 165 -6.79 -21.69 10.34
CA THR A 165 -6.51 -20.34 9.85
C THR A 165 -5.40 -19.69 10.68
N LEU A 166 -5.41 -19.90 12.00
CA LEU A 166 -4.34 -19.45 12.89
C LEU A 166 -3.02 -20.20 12.65
N GLU A 167 -3.07 -21.48 12.29
CA GLU A 167 -1.90 -22.29 11.95
C GLU A 167 -1.33 -21.91 10.58
N ASP A 168 -2.17 -21.63 9.58
CA ASP A 168 -1.75 -21.18 8.26
C ASP A 168 -1.06 -19.81 8.33
N HIS A 169 -1.68 -18.86 9.03
CA HIS A 169 -1.05 -17.59 9.39
C HIS A 169 -0.37 -17.69 10.77
N PHE A 170 0.59 -18.62 10.90
CA PHE A 170 1.32 -18.87 12.15
C PHE A 170 2.07 -17.63 12.68
N GLY A 171 2.54 -16.75 11.79
CA GLY A 171 3.28 -15.55 12.12
C GLY A 171 2.38 -14.41 12.57
N GLY A 172 2.70 -13.79 13.70
CA GLY A 172 1.92 -12.65 14.22
C GLY A 172 1.79 -11.48 13.22
N SER A 173 2.87 -11.16 12.51
CA SER A 173 2.87 -10.10 11.48
C SER A 173 1.96 -10.41 10.30
N GLN A 174 1.82 -11.68 9.92
CA GLN A 174 0.91 -12.10 8.85
C GLN A 174 -0.52 -11.75 9.23
N ARG A 175 -0.92 -12.13 10.46
CA ARG A 175 -2.25 -11.84 11.00
C ARG A 175 -2.49 -10.35 11.15
N ALA A 176 -1.50 -9.63 11.68
CA ALA A 176 -1.59 -8.18 11.87
C ALA A 176 -1.81 -7.44 10.54
N THR A 177 -1.06 -7.79 9.50
CA THR A 177 -1.22 -7.23 8.16
C THR A 177 -2.63 -7.49 7.62
N VAL A 178 -3.09 -8.75 7.68
CA VAL A 178 -4.40 -9.14 7.11
C VAL A 178 -5.57 -8.45 7.81
N LEU A 179 -5.56 -8.39 9.15
CA LEU A 179 -6.59 -7.71 9.93
C LEU A 179 -6.64 -6.20 9.63
N ALA A 180 -5.47 -5.55 9.61
CA ALA A 180 -5.38 -4.12 9.37
C ALA A 180 -5.70 -3.74 7.92
N LEU A 181 -5.37 -4.59 6.95
CA LEU A 181 -5.72 -4.40 5.55
C LEU A 181 -7.23 -4.42 5.35
N ALA A 182 -7.92 -5.41 5.94
CA ALA A 182 -9.38 -5.49 5.90
C ALA A 182 -10.02 -4.25 6.55
N ALA A 183 -9.63 -3.91 7.78
CA ALA A 183 -10.17 -2.77 8.54
C ALA A 183 -9.93 -1.42 7.85
N GLY A 184 -8.70 -1.19 7.37
CA GLY A 184 -8.31 0.02 6.65
C GLY A 184 -9.06 0.18 5.34
N SER A 185 -9.14 -0.89 4.56
CA SER A 185 -9.78 -0.86 3.24
C SER A 185 -11.29 -0.71 3.33
N ALA A 186 -11.96 -1.38 4.26
CA ALA A 186 -13.40 -1.20 4.50
C ALA A 186 -13.72 0.25 4.91
N THR A 187 -12.89 0.83 5.79
CA THR A 187 -13.07 2.22 6.22
C THR A 187 -12.80 3.22 5.09
N ALA A 188 -11.74 3.02 4.30
CA ALA A 188 -11.44 3.85 3.12
C ALA A 188 -12.58 3.79 2.11
N ALA A 189 -13.10 2.60 1.82
CA ALA A 189 -14.19 2.40 0.87
C ALA A 189 -15.50 3.04 1.36
N ALA A 190 -15.82 2.93 2.64
CA ALA A 190 -17.02 3.54 3.21
C ALA A 190 -16.98 5.08 3.11
N THR A 191 -15.81 5.67 3.40
CA THR A 191 -15.63 7.12 3.51
C THR A 191 -15.19 7.79 2.22
N GLY A 192 -14.67 7.04 1.26
CA GLY A 192 -14.01 7.59 0.08
C GLY A 192 -12.74 8.37 0.40
N HIS A 193 -12.06 8.06 1.51
CA HIS A 193 -10.91 8.82 2.00
C HIS A 193 -9.77 7.93 2.51
N SER A 194 -8.60 8.02 1.88
CA SER A 194 -7.42 7.19 2.19
C SER A 194 -6.93 7.35 3.63
N ASN A 195 -6.78 8.58 4.13
CA ASN A 195 -6.34 8.81 5.52
C ASN A 195 -7.32 8.28 6.58
N ALA A 196 -8.62 8.19 6.29
CA ALA A 196 -9.57 7.54 7.21
C ALA A 196 -9.28 6.03 7.27
N GLY A 197 -9.04 5.41 6.11
CA GLY A 197 -8.57 4.01 6.05
C GLY A 197 -7.25 3.79 6.78
N LEU A 198 -6.26 4.66 6.56
CA LEU A 198 -4.96 4.58 7.24
C LEU A 198 -5.09 4.75 8.77
N SER A 199 -6.00 5.61 9.23
CA SER A 199 -6.32 5.70 10.65
C SER A 199 -6.95 4.42 11.20
N ALA A 200 -7.76 3.71 10.39
CA ALA A 200 -8.37 2.44 10.78
C ALA A 200 -7.35 1.28 10.79
N TRP A 201 -6.38 1.30 9.86
CA TRP A 201 -5.24 0.38 9.89
C TRP A 201 -4.52 0.46 11.24
N TYR A 202 -4.14 1.66 11.68
CA TYR A 202 -3.43 1.83 12.95
C TYR A 202 -4.29 1.48 14.16
N LEU A 203 -5.59 1.82 14.13
CA LEU A 203 -6.52 1.38 15.16
C LEU A 203 -6.58 -0.15 15.26
N SER A 204 -6.67 -0.84 14.12
CA SER A 204 -6.67 -2.31 14.06
C SER A 204 -5.44 -2.90 14.73
N MET A 205 -4.25 -2.31 14.50
CA MET A 205 -3.01 -2.76 15.13
C MET A 205 -3.06 -2.64 16.66
N TYR A 206 -3.60 -1.55 17.19
CA TYR A 206 -3.73 -1.36 18.64
C TYR A 206 -4.73 -2.34 19.25
N LEU A 207 -5.90 -2.50 18.63
CA LEU A 207 -6.92 -3.43 19.11
C LEU A 207 -6.41 -4.88 19.11
N HIS A 208 -5.73 -5.30 18.04
CA HIS A 208 -5.13 -6.63 17.95
C HIS A 208 -4.07 -6.84 19.05
N LYS A 209 -3.17 -5.87 19.25
CA LYS A 209 -2.13 -5.96 20.28
C LYS A 209 -2.73 -6.17 21.67
N GLU A 210 -3.78 -5.43 22.01
CA GLU A 210 -4.46 -5.54 23.31
C GLU A 210 -5.29 -6.82 23.43
N ALA A 211 -5.95 -7.28 22.35
CA ALA A 211 -6.77 -8.49 22.37
C ALA A 211 -5.95 -9.75 22.67
N TRP A 212 -4.76 -9.89 22.07
CA TRP A 212 -3.96 -11.11 22.16
C TRP A 212 -2.67 -10.98 22.97
N GLY A 213 -2.35 -9.78 23.46
CA GLY A 213 -1.08 -9.50 24.15
C GLY A 213 0.15 -9.71 23.26
N ARG A 214 -0.04 -9.71 21.93
CA ARG A 214 0.98 -9.89 20.90
C ARG A 214 0.54 -9.23 19.60
N LEU A 215 1.50 -8.92 18.72
CA LEU A 215 1.23 -8.36 17.40
C LEU A 215 2.14 -9.02 16.36
N GLY A 216 3.24 -8.37 15.95
CA GLY A 216 4.18 -8.87 14.95
C GLY A 216 5.57 -9.20 15.50
N PHE A 217 6.54 -9.33 14.59
CA PHE A 217 7.96 -9.49 14.92
C PHE A 217 8.53 -8.25 15.63
N TYR A 218 9.79 -8.34 16.10
CA TYR A 218 10.49 -7.23 16.74
C TYR A 218 10.65 -6.04 15.79
N GLY A 219 9.95 -4.94 16.07
CA GLY A 219 10.00 -3.72 15.27
C GLY A 219 8.93 -3.62 14.19
N TYR A 220 8.05 -4.63 14.08
CA TYR A 220 6.90 -4.60 13.18
C TYR A 220 6.05 -3.35 13.39
N ASP A 221 5.77 -3.00 14.66
CA ASP A 221 4.90 -1.89 15.02
C ASP A 221 5.61 -0.54 15.12
N LEU A 222 6.84 -0.38 14.58
CA LEU A 222 7.50 0.93 14.55
C LEU A 222 6.61 1.96 13.85
N GLN A 223 6.13 1.62 12.65
CA GLN A 223 5.24 2.50 11.90
C GLN A 223 3.88 2.64 12.57
N ASP A 224 3.39 1.58 13.21
CA ASP A 224 2.06 1.55 13.78
C ASP A 224 1.99 2.36 15.08
N GLN A 225 3.04 2.38 15.89
CA GLN A 225 3.13 3.26 17.07
C GLN A 225 3.26 4.74 16.70
N CYS A 226 3.95 5.07 15.60
CA CYS A 226 3.99 6.43 15.05
C CYS A 226 2.73 6.80 14.25
N GLY A 227 1.91 5.81 13.89
CA GLY A 227 0.87 5.94 12.89
C GLY A 227 -0.17 6.99 13.25
N ALA A 228 -0.82 6.86 14.42
CA ALA A 228 -1.92 7.72 14.82
C ALA A 228 -1.56 9.21 14.86
N THR A 229 -0.33 9.57 15.24
CA THR A 229 0.12 10.98 15.24
C THR A 229 0.40 11.48 13.83
N ASN A 230 0.86 10.59 12.93
CA ASN A 230 1.38 10.97 11.62
C ASN A 230 0.34 10.87 10.48
N VAL A 231 -0.85 10.28 10.69
CA VAL A 231 -1.91 10.23 9.65
C VAL A 231 -2.36 11.64 9.24
N PHE A 232 -2.53 12.54 10.22
CA PHE A 232 -3.03 13.90 10.01
C PHE A 232 -1.99 14.98 10.31
N SER A 233 -0.72 14.59 10.49
CA SER A 233 0.36 15.54 10.72
C SER A 233 0.56 16.41 9.47
N ILE A 234 1.06 17.62 9.71
CA ILE A 234 1.57 18.55 8.69
C ILE A 234 3.06 18.86 8.91
N GLY A 235 3.73 18.06 9.75
CA GLY A 235 5.17 18.12 9.97
C GLY A 235 5.93 17.80 8.68
N SER A 236 7.16 18.29 8.58
CA SER A 236 7.97 18.26 7.35
C SER A 236 8.15 16.87 6.73
N ASP A 237 8.35 15.86 7.56
CA ASP A 237 8.63 14.47 7.18
C ASP A 237 7.59 13.49 7.77
N GLU A 238 6.50 14.03 8.32
CA GLU A 238 5.35 13.29 8.85
C GLU A 238 4.10 13.46 7.96
N GLY A 239 3.86 14.68 7.47
CA GLY A 239 2.64 15.02 6.76
C GLY A 239 2.67 14.61 5.30
N CYS A 240 1.91 13.59 4.94
CA CYS A 240 1.69 13.19 3.55
C CYS A 240 0.35 12.45 3.39
N ILE A 241 -0.38 12.73 2.31
CA ILE A 241 -1.60 11.96 1.96
C ILE A 241 -1.22 10.52 1.60
N GLY A 242 -2.07 9.55 1.94
CA GLY A 242 -1.74 8.12 1.81
C GLY A 242 -1.23 7.70 0.44
N GLU A 243 -1.82 8.25 -0.62
CA GLU A 243 -1.48 7.98 -2.02
C GLU A 243 -0.07 8.44 -2.40
N CYS A 244 0.44 9.50 -1.77
CA CYS A 244 1.78 10.05 -2.01
C CYS A 244 2.84 9.47 -1.08
N ARG A 245 2.45 8.61 -0.12
CA ARG A 245 3.42 7.85 0.69
C ARG A 245 4.02 6.72 -0.17
N GLY A 246 5.02 6.05 0.39
CA GLY A 246 5.70 4.93 -0.26
C GLY A 246 6.73 4.30 0.69
N ALA A 247 7.52 3.37 0.18
CA ALA A 247 8.61 2.72 0.94
C ALA A 247 9.77 3.68 1.33
N ASN A 248 9.70 4.94 0.90
CA ASN A 248 10.59 6.01 1.33
C ASN A 248 9.99 7.01 2.33
N TYR A 249 8.70 6.90 2.66
CA TYR A 249 8.14 7.64 3.80
C TYR A 249 8.83 7.17 5.10
N PRO A 250 9.27 8.08 6.00
CA PRO A 250 10.26 7.72 7.02
C PRO A 250 9.89 6.54 7.91
N ASN A 251 8.64 6.44 8.34
CA ASN A 251 8.21 5.33 9.20
C ASN A 251 8.04 4.01 8.43
N TYR A 252 7.94 4.02 7.10
CA TYR A 252 7.68 2.83 6.27
C TYR A 252 8.94 2.30 5.57
N ALA A 253 10.10 2.80 6.00
CA ALA A 253 11.37 2.59 5.33
C ALA A 253 12.06 1.24 5.65
N MET A 254 11.44 0.41 6.49
CA MET A 254 12.00 -0.83 7.05
C MET A 254 10.88 -1.85 7.24
#